data_AF-A0A5Q4EQT6-F1
#
_entry.id   AF-A0A5Q4EQT6-F1
#
_cell.length_a   1.000
_cell.length_b   1.000
_cell.length_c   1.000
_cell.angle_alpha   90.00
_cell.angle_beta   90.00
_cell.angle_gamma   90.00
#
_symmetry.space_group_name_H-M   'P 1'
#
loop_
_entity.id
_entity.type
_entity.pdbx_description
1 polymer ?
#
loop_
_entity_poly.entity_id
_entity_poly.type
_entity_poly.pdbx_seq_one_letter_code
_entity_poly.pdbx_strand_id
1 'polypeptide(L)'
;MITYTLILQTVGSLTGVATSTSLIIAYRHLRLVNRNSQIAFEDALSREFRQVVNRLPLRALLGESLTDAELSASLTSFYWYFDLTNEQVFLRRHGRVSALTWRNWSEGVERTMRRPAFARAWSELDAGAVGVFNDLRRFVDEGFGADPIEWRSSRARGGSKDSAGLSRSPVRTRQSVRLGRRLSGSIPLAPWRRRSRG
;
A
#
# COMPACT_ATOMS: atom_id res chain seq x y z
N MET A 1 31.65 60.53 -9.63
CA MET A 1 30.47 59.92 -8.97
C MET A 1 29.67 59.00 -9.89
N ILE A 2 29.35 59.39 -11.13
CA ILE A 2 28.49 58.60 -12.07
C ILE A 2 29.05 57.20 -12.42
N THR A 3 30.37 57.01 -12.43
CA THR A 3 31.02 55.73 -12.70
C THR A 3 30.85 54.69 -11.59
N TYR A 4 30.83 55.09 -10.32
CA TYR A 4 30.67 54.18 -9.18
C TYR A 4 29.26 53.62 -9.08
N THR A 5 28.25 54.43 -9.38
CA THR A 5 26.84 54.00 -9.38
C THR A 5 26.56 52.98 -10.49
N LEU A 6 27.19 53.13 -11.66
CA LEU A 6 27.10 52.17 -12.77
C LEU A 6 27.72 50.80 -12.40
N ILE A 7 28.88 50.79 -11.75
CA ILE A 7 29.54 49.55 -11.30
C ILE A 7 28.70 48.83 -10.24
N LEU A 8 28.09 49.56 -9.30
CA LEU A 8 27.25 48.94 -8.27
C LEU A 8 25.95 48.36 -8.85
N GLN A 9 25.36 48.98 -9.87
CA GLN A 9 24.14 48.45 -10.51
C GLN A 9 24.38 47.23 -11.39
N THR A 10 25.54 47.13 -12.06
CA THR A 10 25.90 45.93 -12.83
C THR A 10 26.17 44.75 -11.89
N VAL A 11 26.82 44.98 -10.75
CA VAL A 11 27.02 43.95 -9.70
C VAL A 11 25.68 43.48 -9.12
N GLY A 12 24.75 44.39 -8.83
CA GLY A 12 23.42 44.04 -8.30
C GLY A 12 22.54 43.26 -9.27
N SER A 13 22.64 43.54 -10.56
CA SER A 13 21.89 42.78 -11.59
C SER A 13 22.47 41.37 -11.79
N LEU A 14 23.79 41.24 -11.71
CA LEU A 14 24.48 39.95 -11.83
C LEU A 14 24.19 39.02 -10.65
N THR A 15 24.10 39.55 -9.42
CA THR A 15 23.72 38.77 -8.24
C THR A 15 22.28 38.27 -8.32
N GLY A 16 21.33 39.08 -8.79
CA GLY A 16 19.93 38.67 -8.97
C GLY A 16 19.75 37.49 -9.95
N VAL A 17 20.49 37.52 -11.07
CA VAL A 17 20.52 36.41 -12.05
C VAL A 17 21.15 35.15 -11.42
N ALA A 18 22.23 35.31 -10.66
CA ALA A 18 22.91 34.20 -9.99
C ALA A 18 22.04 33.52 -8.91
N THR A 19 21.29 34.29 -8.11
CA THR A 19 20.35 33.75 -7.10
C THR A 19 19.23 32.98 -7.76
N SER A 20 18.60 33.56 -8.80
CA SER A 20 17.49 32.91 -9.50
C SER A 20 17.92 31.61 -10.18
N THR A 21 19.12 31.60 -10.79
CA THR A 21 19.70 30.40 -11.41
C THR A 21 20.00 29.33 -10.35
N SER A 22 20.55 29.72 -9.21
CA SER A 22 20.81 28.81 -8.08
C SER A 22 19.53 28.16 -7.55
N LEU A 23 18.43 28.91 -7.42
CA LEU A 23 17.15 28.36 -6.99
C LEU A 23 16.59 27.34 -8.00
N ILE A 24 16.71 27.60 -9.30
CA ILE A 24 16.30 26.65 -10.35
C ILE A 24 17.14 25.38 -10.28
N ILE A 25 18.46 25.50 -10.12
CA ILE A 25 19.36 24.34 -9.98
C ILE A 25 19.02 23.54 -8.72
N ALA A 26 18.87 24.20 -7.56
CA ALA A 26 18.49 23.56 -6.31
C ALA A 26 17.15 22.84 -6.41
N TYR A 27 16.17 23.44 -7.10
CA TYR A 27 14.88 22.81 -7.35
C TYR A 27 15.00 21.54 -8.21
N ARG A 28 15.79 21.59 -9.29
CA ARG A 28 16.06 20.41 -10.13
C ARG A 28 16.78 19.31 -9.35
N HIS A 29 17.74 19.70 -8.49
CA HIS A 29 18.46 18.78 -7.62
C HIS A 29 17.51 18.09 -6.64
N LEU A 30 16.62 18.83 -5.96
CA LEU A 30 15.63 18.24 -5.05
C LEU A 30 14.71 17.24 -5.76
N ARG A 31 14.25 17.56 -6.97
CA ARG A 31 13.46 16.63 -7.78
C ARG A 31 14.24 15.36 -8.14
N LEU A 32 15.53 15.48 -8.46
CA LEU A 32 16.38 14.34 -8.77
C LEU A 32 16.64 13.47 -7.54
N VAL A 33 16.96 14.09 -6.40
CA VAL A 33 17.15 13.39 -5.12
C VAL A 33 15.90 12.61 -4.75
N ASN A 34 14.72 13.22 -4.84
CA ASN A 34 13.46 12.53 -4.54
C ASN A 34 13.22 11.32 -5.45
N ARG A 35 13.54 11.43 -6.75
CA ARG A 35 13.46 10.30 -7.70
C ARG A 35 14.44 9.19 -7.34
N ASN A 36 15.68 9.55 -7.02
CA ASN A 36 16.70 8.59 -6.61
C ASN A 36 16.32 7.89 -5.30
N SER A 37 15.75 8.62 -4.33
CA SER A 37 15.22 8.05 -3.10
C SER A 37 14.08 7.06 -3.36
N GLN A 38 13.19 7.36 -4.31
CA GLN A 38 12.13 6.44 -4.72
C GLN A 38 12.70 5.16 -5.35
N ILE A 39 13.66 5.27 -6.27
CA ILE A 39 14.31 4.10 -6.89
C ILE A 39 15.02 3.25 -5.84
N ALA A 40 15.82 3.87 -4.97
CA ALA A 40 16.53 3.15 -3.90
C ALA A 40 15.57 2.42 -2.93
N PHE A 41 14.40 3.02 -2.67
CA PHE A 41 13.33 2.39 -1.89
C PHE A 41 12.72 1.20 -2.62
N GLU A 42 12.40 1.32 -3.90
CA GLU A 42 11.88 0.23 -4.74
C GLU A 42 12.88 -0.93 -4.85
N ASP A 43 14.18 -0.63 -4.94
CA ASP A 43 15.26 -1.62 -4.92
C ASP A 43 15.36 -2.34 -3.57
N ALA A 44 15.13 -1.62 -2.46
CA ALA A 44 15.11 -2.22 -1.12
C ALA A 44 13.96 -3.22 -0.96
N LEU A 45 12.75 -2.85 -1.40
CA LEU A 45 11.61 -3.76 -1.42
C LEU A 45 11.84 -4.96 -2.36
N SER A 46 12.49 -4.74 -3.49
CA SER A 46 12.84 -5.84 -4.41
C SER A 46 13.83 -6.82 -3.78
N ARG A 47 14.74 -6.35 -2.92
CA ARG A 47 15.65 -7.23 -2.15
C ARG A 47 14.90 -8.01 -1.07
N GLU A 48 14.04 -7.36 -0.32
CA GLU A 48 13.19 -8.01 0.70
C GLU A 48 12.30 -9.08 0.07
N PHE A 49 11.70 -8.78 -1.09
CA PHE A 49 10.93 -9.73 -1.87
C PHE A 49 11.74 -10.99 -2.21
N ARG A 50 12.98 -10.85 -2.67
CA ARG A 50 13.85 -12.01 -2.94
C ARG A 50 14.12 -12.83 -1.68
N GLN A 51 14.29 -12.19 -0.53
CA GLN A 51 14.48 -12.89 0.74
C GLN A 51 13.25 -13.69 1.15
N VAL A 52 12.05 -13.13 0.96
CA VAL A 52 10.77 -13.82 1.23
C VAL A 52 10.56 -14.97 0.26
N VAL A 53 10.76 -14.74 -1.05
CA VAL A 53 10.57 -15.76 -2.08
C VAL A 53 11.52 -16.94 -1.90
N ASN A 54 12.74 -16.72 -1.44
CA ASN A 54 13.71 -17.80 -1.19
C ASN A 54 13.30 -18.76 -0.06
N ARG A 55 12.29 -18.39 0.76
CA ARG A 55 11.73 -19.26 1.81
C ARG A 55 10.51 -20.05 1.35
N LEU A 56 10.01 -19.78 0.15
CA LEU A 56 8.85 -20.47 -0.42
C LEU A 56 9.28 -21.85 -0.95
N PRO A 57 8.41 -22.87 -0.85
CA PRO A 57 8.70 -24.18 -1.40
C PRO A 57 8.86 -24.10 -2.92
N LEU A 58 9.97 -24.66 -3.44
CA LEU A 58 10.30 -24.60 -4.86
C LEU A 58 9.18 -25.14 -5.76
N ARG A 59 8.52 -26.23 -5.33
CA ARG A 59 7.38 -26.83 -6.05
C ARG A 59 6.25 -25.81 -6.28
N ALA A 60 5.92 -25.00 -5.26
CA ALA A 60 4.96 -23.92 -5.42
C ALA A 60 5.44 -22.84 -6.40
N LEU A 61 6.75 -22.54 -6.39
CA LEU A 61 7.35 -21.59 -7.34
C LEU A 61 7.39 -22.10 -8.78
N LEU A 62 7.36 -23.42 -8.99
CA LEU A 62 7.25 -24.05 -10.31
C LEU A 62 5.79 -24.22 -10.77
N GLY A 63 4.82 -23.84 -9.93
CA GLY A 63 3.39 -23.97 -10.25
C GLY A 63 2.80 -25.35 -9.94
N GLU A 64 3.54 -26.21 -9.24
CA GLU A 64 3.02 -27.50 -8.78
C GLU A 64 2.07 -27.32 -7.59
N SER A 65 1.19 -28.29 -7.40
CA SER A 65 0.38 -28.42 -6.19
C SER A 65 1.20 -29.02 -5.04
N LEU A 66 1.01 -28.48 -3.84
CA LEU A 66 1.53 -29.08 -2.61
C LEU A 66 0.51 -30.04 -2.00
N THR A 67 1.00 -31.07 -1.32
CA THR A 67 0.18 -31.88 -0.42
C THR A 67 -0.24 -31.06 0.80
N ASP A 68 -1.25 -31.52 1.55
CA ASP A 68 -1.75 -30.80 2.72
C ASP A 68 -0.68 -30.65 3.81
N ALA A 69 0.16 -31.67 4.00
CA ALA A 69 1.29 -31.62 4.93
C ALA A 69 2.36 -30.60 4.50
N GLU A 70 2.74 -30.59 3.22
CA GLU A 70 3.70 -29.62 2.67
C GLU A 70 3.17 -28.18 2.74
N LEU A 71 1.88 -28.00 2.43
CA LEU A 71 1.21 -26.71 2.50
C LEU A 71 1.19 -26.19 3.94
N SER A 72 0.71 -27.01 4.89
CA SER A 72 0.65 -26.65 6.31
C SER A 72 2.03 -26.29 6.87
N ALA A 73 3.08 -27.04 6.51
CA ALA A 73 4.44 -26.74 6.93
C ALA A 73 4.99 -25.43 6.34
N SER A 74 4.45 -25.00 5.19
CA SER A 74 4.91 -23.82 4.43
C SER A 74 4.02 -22.59 4.61
N LEU A 75 2.91 -22.67 5.36
CA LEU A 75 1.95 -21.58 5.53
C LEU A 75 2.60 -20.29 6.05
N THR A 76 3.57 -20.40 6.95
CA THR A 76 4.34 -19.25 7.43
C THR A 76 5.08 -18.53 6.30
N SER A 77 5.68 -19.27 5.36
CA SER A 77 6.36 -18.66 4.20
C SER A 77 5.37 -17.98 3.26
N PHE A 78 4.19 -18.56 3.05
CA PHE A 78 3.11 -17.92 2.28
C PHE A 78 2.58 -16.66 2.97
N TYR A 79 2.43 -16.68 4.29
CA TYR A 79 2.03 -15.51 5.08
C TYR A 79 2.97 -14.33 4.82
N TRP A 80 4.29 -14.53 4.92
CA TRP A 80 5.26 -13.47 4.67
C TRP A 80 5.20 -12.92 3.24
N TYR A 81 4.94 -13.80 2.26
CA TYR A 81 4.73 -13.37 0.88
C TYR A 81 3.48 -12.49 0.75
N PHE A 82 2.35 -12.90 1.33
CA PHE A 82 1.11 -12.13 1.27
C PHE A 82 1.20 -10.80 2.04
N ASP A 83 1.87 -10.79 3.18
CA ASP A 83 2.10 -9.58 3.98
C ASP A 83 2.93 -8.56 3.20
N LEU A 84 4.07 -8.98 2.63
CA LEU A 84 4.91 -8.10 1.81
C LEU A 84 4.16 -7.60 0.57
N THR A 85 3.38 -8.47 -0.08
CA THR A 85 2.60 -8.09 -1.27
C THR A 85 1.50 -7.09 -0.90
N ASN A 86 0.85 -7.26 0.26
CA ASN A 86 -0.11 -6.32 0.80
C ASN A 86 0.54 -4.94 1.07
N GLU A 87 1.74 -4.92 1.64
CA GLU A 87 2.50 -3.67 1.83
C GLU A 87 2.87 -3.03 0.49
N GLN A 88 3.28 -3.79 -0.53
CA GLN A 88 3.55 -3.24 -1.87
C GLN A 88 2.31 -2.57 -2.49
N VAL A 89 1.13 -3.19 -2.36
CA VAL A 89 -0.15 -2.62 -2.81
C VAL A 89 -0.47 -1.34 -2.03
N PHE A 90 -0.30 -1.37 -0.70
CA PHE A 90 -0.47 -0.21 0.18
C PHE A 90 0.44 0.95 -0.24
N LEU A 91 1.71 0.68 -0.52
CA LEU A 91 2.70 1.68 -0.92
C LEU A 91 2.38 2.27 -2.30
N ARG A 92 1.89 1.45 -3.24
CA ARG A 92 1.39 1.95 -4.53
C ARG A 92 0.21 2.88 -4.34
N ARG A 93 -0.76 2.51 -3.50
CA ARG A 93 -1.90 3.38 -3.18
C ARG A 93 -1.44 4.75 -2.68
N HIS A 94 -0.36 4.81 -1.90
CA HIS A 94 0.20 6.05 -1.38
C HIS A 94 1.17 6.78 -2.33
N GLY A 95 1.36 6.28 -3.55
CA GLY A 95 2.24 6.90 -4.55
C GLY A 95 3.73 6.77 -4.23
N ARG A 96 4.11 5.86 -3.33
CA ARG A 96 5.51 5.60 -2.97
C ARG A 96 6.20 4.68 -3.98
N VAL A 97 5.42 3.89 -4.72
CA VAL A 97 5.89 3.06 -5.84
C VAL A 97 5.48 3.72 -7.15
N SER A 98 6.43 3.86 -8.07
CA SER A 98 6.24 4.42 -9.40
C SER A 98 5.30 3.54 -10.24
N ALA A 99 4.62 4.14 -11.22
CA ALA A 99 3.69 3.39 -12.08
C ALA A 99 4.40 2.31 -12.92
N LEU A 100 5.64 2.59 -13.34
CA LEU A 100 6.48 1.65 -14.07
C LEU A 100 6.78 0.41 -13.23
N THR A 101 7.28 0.62 -12.01
CA THR A 101 7.62 -0.46 -11.09
C THR A 101 6.37 -1.25 -10.68
N TRP A 102 5.27 -0.55 -10.39
CA TRP A 102 4.01 -1.21 -10.05
C TRP A 102 3.52 -2.14 -11.16
N ARG A 103 3.51 -1.71 -12.43
CA ARG A 103 3.07 -2.57 -13.54
C ARG A 103 3.84 -3.88 -13.62
N ASN A 104 5.16 -3.83 -13.40
CA ASN A 104 6.00 -5.04 -13.40
C ASN A 104 5.69 -5.93 -12.18
N TRP A 105 5.51 -5.32 -11.01
CA TRP A 105 5.23 -6.06 -9.78
C TRP A 105 3.83 -6.68 -9.80
N SER A 106 2.80 -5.93 -10.21
CA SER A 106 1.42 -6.38 -10.26
C SER A 106 1.26 -7.60 -11.16
N GLU A 107 1.92 -7.62 -12.31
CA GLU A 107 1.95 -8.77 -13.21
C GLU A 107 2.62 -10.00 -12.56
N GLY A 108 3.74 -9.80 -11.85
CA GLY A 108 4.41 -10.87 -11.11
C GLY A 108 3.55 -11.43 -9.97
N VAL A 109 2.88 -10.55 -9.23
CA VAL A 109 1.94 -10.90 -8.17
C VAL A 109 0.78 -11.71 -8.73
N GLU A 110 0.13 -11.23 -9.79
CA GLU A 110 -0.97 -11.93 -10.45
C GLU A 110 -0.56 -13.35 -10.88
N ARG A 111 0.55 -13.49 -11.61
CA ARG A 111 1.04 -14.80 -12.06
C ARG A 111 1.33 -15.74 -10.89
N THR A 112 1.85 -15.21 -9.79
CA THR A 112 2.20 -16.00 -8.60
C THR A 112 0.94 -16.43 -7.84
N MET A 113 0.01 -15.51 -7.60
CA MET A 113 -1.26 -15.76 -6.90
C MET A 113 -2.16 -16.76 -7.64
N ARG A 114 -2.07 -16.81 -8.98
CA ARG A 114 -2.80 -17.78 -9.81
C ARG A 114 -2.25 -19.21 -9.72
N ARG A 115 -1.09 -19.43 -9.10
CA ARG A 115 -0.51 -20.78 -8.96
C ARG A 115 -1.31 -21.61 -7.97
N PRO A 116 -1.48 -22.93 -8.18
CA PRO A 116 -2.35 -23.76 -7.34
C PRO A 116 -2.00 -23.70 -5.85
N ALA A 117 -0.71 -23.78 -5.50
CA ALA A 117 -0.27 -23.72 -4.12
C ALA A 117 -0.54 -22.34 -3.46
N PHE A 118 -0.37 -21.25 -4.21
CA PHE A 118 -0.62 -19.89 -3.70
C PHE A 118 -2.11 -19.62 -3.54
N ALA A 119 -2.94 -20.02 -4.51
CA ALA A 119 -4.39 -19.88 -4.43
C ALA A 119 -4.95 -20.65 -3.24
N ARG A 120 -4.46 -21.88 -2.99
CA ARG A 120 -4.83 -22.66 -1.81
C ARG A 120 -4.38 -21.98 -0.51
N ALA A 121 -3.11 -21.60 -0.41
CA ALA A 121 -2.58 -20.91 0.77
C ALA A 121 -3.34 -19.60 1.07
N TRP A 122 -3.69 -18.84 0.02
CA TRP A 122 -4.49 -17.62 0.14
C TRP A 122 -5.86 -17.92 0.72
N SER A 123 -6.56 -18.95 0.23
CA SER A 123 -7.88 -19.33 0.76
C SER A 123 -7.85 -19.73 2.23
N GLU A 124 -6.76 -20.37 2.69
CA GLU A 124 -6.58 -20.75 4.10
C GLU A 124 -6.26 -19.56 4.99
N LEU A 125 -5.33 -18.68 4.56
CA LEU A 125 -4.89 -17.54 5.35
C LEU A 125 -5.88 -16.38 5.34
N ASP A 126 -6.55 -16.11 4.22
CA ASP A 126 -7.53 -15.02 4.11
C ASP A 126 -8.72 -15.22 5.05
N ALA A 127 -9.18 -16.47 5.18
CA ALA A 127 -10.27 -16.83 6.08
C ALA A 127 -9.92 -16.62 7.56
N GLY A 128 -8.65 -16.83 7.94
CA GLY A 128 -8.17 -16.66 9.32
C GLY A 128 -7.70 -15.25 9.68
N ALA A 129 -7.32 -14.45 8.68
CA ALA A 129 -6.64 -13.16 8.85
C ALA A 129 -7.53 -11.96 8.49
N VAL A 130 -8.71 -11.87 9.14
CA VAL A 130 -9.64 -10.75 8.95
C VAL A 130 -8.92 -9.43 9.26
N GLY A 131 -8.87 -8.54 8.27
CA GLY A 131 -8.29 -7.20 8.40
C GLY A 131 -6.79 -7.08 8.12
N VAL A 132 -6.03 -8.17 7.96
CA VAL A 132 -4.57 -8.10 7.78
C VAL A 132 -4.19 -7.74 6.34
N PHE A 133 -4.77 -8.43 5.37
CA PHE A 133 -4.42 -8.29 3.95
C PHE A 133 -5.38 -7.41 3.16
N ASN A 134 -5.90 -6.32 3.74
CA ASN A 134 -7.01 -5.55 3.13
C ASN A 134 -6.69 -5.00 1.73
N ASP A 135 -5.47 -4.49 1.52
CA ASP A 135 -5.08 -3.91 0.25
C ASP A 135 -4.86 -5.01 -0.80
N LEU A 136 -4.19 -6.12 -0.44
CA LEU A 136 -4.06 -7.28 -1.31
C LEU A 136 -5.41 -7.95 -1.63
N ARG A 137 -6.28 -8.12 -0.63
CA ARG A 137 -7.62 -8.71 -0.81
C ARG A 137 -8.42 -7.92 -1.84
N ARG A 138 -8.47 -6.60 -1.68
CA ARG A 138 -9.10 -5.72 -2.67
C ARG A 138 -8.48 -5.88 -4.06
N PHE A 139 -7.15 -5.96 -4.14
CA PHE A 139 -6.46 -6.13 -5.41
C PHE A 139 -6.81 -7.46 -6.10
N VAL A 140 -6.93 -8.54 -5.33
CA VAL A 140 -7.38 -9.87 -5.80
C VAL A 140 -8.85 -9.83 -6.22
N ASP A 141 -9.73 -9.22 -5.41
CA ASP A 141 -11.16 -9.10 -5.69
C ASP A 141 -11.46 -8.28 -6.95
N GLU A 142 -10.63 -7.27 -7.23
CA GLU A 142 -10.66 -6.48 -8.48
C GLU A 142 -9.94 -7.18 -9.65
N GLY A 143 -9.54 -8.45 -9.49
CA GLY A 143 -8.97 -9.28 -10.54
C GLY A 143 -7.58 -8.86 -11.01
N PHE A 144 -6.78 -8.25 -10.13
CA PHE A 144 -5.42 -7.75 -10.39
C PHE A 144 -5.31 -6.62 -11.43
N GLY A 145 -6.43 -6.12 -11.97
CA GLY A 145 -6.44 -5.13 -13.05
C GLY A 145 -6.37 -3.67 -12.60
N ALA A 146 -6.68 -3.39 -11.34
CA ALA A 146 -6.75 -2.02 -10.84
C ALA A 146 -5.38 -1.46 -10.44
N ASP A 147 -5.19 -0.16 -10.63
CA ASP A 147 -4.05 0.54 -10.05
C ASP A 147 -4.42 1.09 -8.65
N PRO A 148 -3.80 0.63 -7.56
CA PRO A 148 -4.14 1.04 -6.21
C PRO A 148 -4.06 2.56 -5.97
N ILE A 149 -3.30 3.30 -6.78
CA ILE A 149 -3.26 4.76 -6.67
C ILE A 149 -4.64 5.40 -6.92
N GLU A 150 -5.48 4.77 -7.74
CA GLU A 150 -6.81 5.26 -8.11
C GLU A 150 -7.80 5.10 -6.95
N TRP A 151 -7.55 4.16 -6.03
CA TRP A 151 -8.37 3.93 -4.85
C TRP A 151 -8.43 5.14 -3.90
N ARG A 152 -7.48 6.07 -4.00
CA ARG A 152 -7.54 7.35 -3.26
C ARG A 152 -8.70 8.23 -3.71
N SER A 153 -9.00 8.21 -5.02
CA SER A 153 -10.01 9.08 -5.62
C SER A 153 -11.46 8.64 -5.32
N SER A 154 -11.66 7.37 -4.98
CA SER A 154 -12.98 6.83 -4.63
C SER A 154 -13.41 7.19 -3.20
N ARG A 155 -12.48 7.34 -2.25
CA ARG A 155 -12.80 7.84 -0.89
C ARG A 155 -13.18 9.34 -0.87
N ALA A 156 -12.56 10.15 -1.71
CA ALA A 156 -12.85 11.60 -1.75
C ALA A 156 -14.26 11.92 -2.30
N ARG A 157 -14.84 11.03 -3.11
CA ARG A 157 -16.16 11.24 -3.74
C ARG A 157 -17.35 10.80 -2.88
N GLY A 158 -17.12 10.07 -1.78
CA GLY A 158 -18.19 9.59 -0.88
C GLY A 158 -18.50 10.49 0.32
N GLY A 159 -17.75 11.58 0.53
CA GLY A 159 -17.82 12.38 1.76
C GLY A 159 -18.68 13.66 1.72
N SER A 160 -19.48 13.88 0.68
CA SER A 160 -20.21 15.15 0.47
C SER A 160 -21.73 15.04 0.59
N LYS A 161 -22.26 14.38 1.64
CA LYS A 161 -23.71 14.43 1.95
C LYS A 161 -24.11 14.70 3.40
N ASP A 162 -23.17 14.76 4.36
CA ASP A 162 -23.54 14.81 5.80
C ASP A 162 -23.13 16.11 6.52
N SER A 163 -23.18 17.26 5.85
CA SER A 163 -22.96 18.57 6.49
C SER A 163 -24.16 19.53 6.38
N ALA A 164 -25.37 18.98 6.49
CA ALA A 164 -26.58 19.75 6.81
C ALA A 164 -27.10 19.29 8.18
N GLY A 165 -26.53 19.83 9.26
CA GLY A 165 -26.98 19.47 10.61
C GLY A 165 -26.06 19.86 11.77
N LEU A 166 -25.33 20.97 11.68
CA LEU A 166 -24.62 21.52 12.85
C LEU A 166 -25.58 22.38 13.68
N SER A 167 -26.47 21.71 14.43
CA SER A 167 -27.11 22.30 15.60
C SER A 167 -26.09 22.32 16.73
N ARG A 168 -25.74 23.54 17.16
CA ARG A 168 -24.93 23.83 18.34
C ARG A 168 -25.59 23.23 19.60
N SER A 169 -24.78 22.69 20.52
CA SER A 169 -24.64 23.07 21.94
C SER A 169 -24.04 21.91 22.78
N PRO A 170 -23.62 22.09 24.06
CA PRO A 170 -22.21 22.27 24.39
C PRO A 170 -21.64 21.23 25.38
N VAL A 171 -20.33 21.34 25.55
CA VAL A 171 -19.47 20.87 26.65
C VAL A 171 -20.20 20.41 27.92
N ARG A 172 -19.97 19.16 28.33
CA ARG A 172 -20.09 18.76 29.74
C ARG A 172 -19.10 17.65 30.10
N THR A 173 -18.08 18.02 30.85
CA THR A 173 -17.15 17.17 31.59
C THR A 173 -17.85 16.54 32.80
N ARG A 174 -17.82 15.21 32.96
CA ARG A 174 -17.38 14.52 34.20
C ARG A 174 -17.53 13.00 34.13
N GLN A 175 -16.54 12.36 34.75
CA GLN A 175 -16.40 10.94 35.08
C GLN A 175 -17.62 10.31 35.78
N SER A 176 -17.80 9.01 35.56
CA SER A 176 -18.03 8.06 36.66
C SER A 176 -17.67 6.63 36.24
N VAL A 177 -16.80 6.03 37.04
CA VAL A 177 -16.48 4.60 37.13
C VAL A 177 -17.74 3.80 37.48
N ARG A 178 -17.94 2.64 36.85
CA ARG A 178 -18.63 1.49 37.48
C ARG A 178 -18.19 0.15 36.88
N LEU A 179 -17.78 -0.72 37.80
CA LEU A 179 -17.39 -2.12 37.60
C LEU A 179 -18.58 -3.03 37.29
N GLY A 180 -18.32 -4.05 36.45
CA GLY A 180 -18.74 -5.42 36.68
C GLY A 180 -20.01 -5.92 35.97
N ARG A 181 -19.85 -6.89 35.06
CA ARG A 181 -20.30 -8.29 35.22
C ARG A 181 -20.15 -9.10 33.92
N ARG A 182 -19.67 -10.33 34.09
CA ARG A 182 -19.71 -11.47 33.15
C ARG A 182 -21.12 -11.75 32.63
N LEU A 183 -21.21 -12.32 31.42
CA LEU A 183 -21.85 -13.59 31.00
C LEU A 183 -21.76 -13.64 29.45
N SER A 184 -21.02 -14.58 28.85
CA SER A 184 -21.50 -15.88 28.36
C SER A 184 -22.75 -15.78 27.47
N GLY A 185 -22.59 -15.97 26.16
CA GLY A 185 -23.68 -15.91 25.20
C GLY A 185 -23.23 -16.20 23.77
N SER A 186 -23.39 -17.46 23.39
CA SER A 186 -23.19 -18.09 22.08
C SER A 186 -23.85 -17.33 20.92
N ILE A 187 -23.17 -17.21 19.78
CA ILE A 187 -23.78 -16.77 18.51
C ILE A 187 -23.44 -17.80 17.41
N PRO A 188 -24.40 -18.17 16.54
CA PRO A 188 -24.45 -19.45 15.86
C PRO A 188 -23.80 -19.46 14.47
N LEU A 189 -23.37 -20.66 14.06
CA LEU A 189 -22.91 -20.99 12.71
C LEU A 189 -24.06 -20.84 11.70
N ALA A 190 -23.87 -19.98 10.70
CA ALA A 190 -24.76 -19.88 9.54
C ALA A 190 -24.22 -20.76 8.39
N PRO A 191 -25.07 -21.58 7.72
CA PRO A 191 -24.65 -22.48 6.65
C PRO A 191 -24.62 -21.77 5.29
N TRP A 192 -23.48 -21.83 4.59
CA TRP A 192 -23.39 -21.43 3.18
C TRP A 192 -24.10 -22.46 2.30
N ARG A 193 -25.26 -22.05 1.79
CA ARG A 193 -26.13 -22.84 0.91
C ARG A 193 -25.60 -22.76 -0.52
N ARG A 194 -25.24 -23.94 -1.04
CA ARG A 194 -25.12 -24.30 -2.46
C ARG A 194 -26.23 -23.64 -3.31
N ARG A 195 -25.86 -22.92 -4.37
CA ARG A 195 -26.73 -22.70 -5.53
C ARG A 195 -25.96 -23.08 -6.80
N SER A 196 -26.24 -24.29 -7.25
CA SER A 196 -26.10 -24.71 -8.63
C SER A 196 -27.34 -24.26 -9.42
N ARG A 197 -27.11 -24.11 -10.73
CA ARG A 197 -28.06 -24.05 -11.87
C ARG A 197 -28.27 -22.67 -12.50
N GLY A 198 -27.97 -22.69 -13.80
CA GLY A 198 -28.03 -21.66 -14.83
C GLY A 198 -27.09 -22.12 -15.91
#